data_AF-A0A6C0KVT4-F1
#
_entry.id   AF-A0A6C0KVT4-F1
#
_cell.length_a   1.000
_cell.length_b   1.000
_cell.length_c   1.000
_cell.angle_alpha   90.00
_cell.angle_beta   90.00
_cell.angle_gamma   90.00
#
_symmetry.space_group_name_H-M   'P 1'
#
loop_
_entity.id
_entity.type
_entity.pdbx_description
1 polymer ?
#
loop_
_entity_poly.entity_id
_entity_poly.type
_entity_poly.pdbx_seq_one_letter_code
_entity_poly.pdbx_strand_id
1 'polypeptide(L)'
;MGIGFDFSNVNNLFIGGLMSIMHFAILFLTITIILVTDNLFILYSIGIIELIILFINYKFGDCPVSVIEEHYMKTSFVDLVNNFTPVNYSKDKKLLRPEITLQWIFMLLVLVLFKILIVFMKMIFSNMKLSDNIKIIFK
;
A
#
# COMPACT_ATOMS: atom_id res chain seq x y z
N MET A 1 -35.38 22.02 26.07
CA MET A 1 -34.43 21.00 25.58
C MET A 1 -33.72 21.58 24.38
N GLY A 2 -32.53 22.15 24.59
CA GLY A 2 -31.70 22.59 23.48
C GLY A 2 -31.05 21.36 22.84
N ILE A 3 -31.29 21.14 21.55
CA ILE A 3 -30.51 20.20 20.75
C ILE A 3 -29.14 20.87 20.59
N GLY A 4 -28.24 20.62 21.53
CA GLY A 4 -26.84 21.00 21.39
C GLY A 4 -26.24 20.15 20.29
N PHE A 5 -26.09 20.73 19.09
CA PHE A 5 -25.29 20.13 18.04
C PHE A 5 -23.85 20.04 18.57
N ASP A 6 -23.39 18.82 18.83
CA ASP A 6 -22.02 18.58 19.29
C ASP A 6 -21.07 18.76 18.11
N PHE A 7 -20.63 20.01 17.89
CA PHE A 7 -19.67 20.37 16.85
C PHE A 7 -18.36 19.59 16.95
N SER A 8 -18.02 19.05 18.13
CA SER A 8 -16.82 18.23 18.30
C SER A 8 -16.92 16.91 17.53
N ASN A 9 -18.09 16.27 17.52
CA ASN A 9 -18.34 15.05 16.75
C ASN A 9 -18.30 15.31 15.23
N VAL A 10 -18.80 16.46 14.76
CA VAL A 10 -18.74 16.82 13.34
C VAL A 10 -17.30 17.09 12.89
N ASN A 11 -16.53 17.79 13.71
CA ASN A 11 -15.11 18.07 13.40
C ASN A 11 -14.25 16.80 13.41
N ASN A 12 -14.46 15.92 14.40
CA ASN A 12 -13.76 14.64 14.49
C ASN A 12 -14.10 13.72 13.30
N LEU A 13 -15.38 13.68 12.89
CA LEU A 13 -15.80 12.96 11.70
C LEU A 13 -15.14 13.51 10.43
N PHE A 14 -15.05 14.84 10.29
CA PHE A 14 -14.43 15.47 9.13
C PHE A 14 -12.92 15.18 9.05
N ILE A 15 -12.18 15.39 10.14
CA ILE A 15 -10.73 15.15 10.19
C ILE A 15 -10.43 13.66 10.01
N GLY A 16 -11.14 12.80 10.74
CA GLY A 16 -10.99 11.36 10.62
C GLY A 16 -11.31 10.84 9.22
N GLY A 17 -12.41 11.31 8.62
CA GLY A 17 -12.80 10.95 7.27
C GLY A 17 -11.75 11.36 6.22
N LEU A 18 -11.18 12.56 6.35
CA LEU A 18 -10.08 13.00 5.50
C LEU A 18 -8.84 12.11 5.65
N MET A 19 -8.50 11.71 6.88
CA MET A 19 -7.38 10.80 7.13
C MET A 19 -7.59 9.44 6.48
N SER A 20 -8.81 8.89 6.52
CA SER A 20 -9.12 7.61 5.84
C SER A 20 -9.14 7.69 4.33
N ILE A 21 -9.64 8.79 3.77
CA ILE A 21 -9.52 9.05 2.32
C ILE A 21 -8.04 9.14 1.93
N MET A 22 -7.22 9.83 2.72
CA MET A 22 -5.78 9.94 2.47
C MET A 22 -5.09 8.58 2.58
N HIS A 23 -5.39 7.78 3.60
CA HIS A 23 -4.82 6.45 3.79
C HIS A 23 -5.13 5.55 2.59
N PHE A 24 -6.38 5.53 2.13
CA PHE A 24 -6.80 4.83 0.93
C PHE A 24 -6.09 5.36 -0.33
N ALA A 25 -6.00 6.69 -0.48
CA ALA A 25 -5.38 7.32 -1.65
C ALA A 25 -3.90 6.98 -1.77
N ILE A 26 -3.15 6.97 -0.65
CA ILE A 26 -1.73 6.59 -0.64
C ILE A 26 -1.54 5.15 -1.13
N LEU A 27 -2.35 4.22 -0.60
CA LEU A 27 -2.29 2.81 -0.99
C LEU A 27 -2.61 2.65 -2.49
N PHE A 28 -3.73 3.22 -2.94
CA PHE A 28 -4.20 3.08 -4.32
C PHE A 28 -3.27 3.73 -5.34
N LEU A 29 -2.74 4.92 -5.01
CA LEU A 29 -1.80 5.62 -5.87
C LEU A 29 -0.49 4.82 -6.02
N THR A 30 0.00 4.23 -4.92
CA THR A 30 1.20 3.39 -4.94
C THR A 30 1.01 2.19 -5.86
N ILE A 31 -0.10 1.46 -5.72
CA ILE A 31 -0.45 0.34 -6.62
C ILE A 31 -0.52 0.80 -8.08
N THR A 32 -1.19 1.92 -8.35
CA THR A 32 -1.33 2.46 -9.71
C THR A 32 0.03 2.79 -10.33
N ILE A 33 0.92 3.43 -9.57
CA ILE A 33 2.27 3.75 -10.03
C ILE A 33 3.04 2.46 -10.35
N ILE A 34 3.01 1.44 -9.47
CA ILE A 34 3.68 0.16 -9.70
C ILE A 34 3.18 -0.50 -11.00
N LEU A 35 1.87 -0.52 -11.22
CA LEU A 35 1.30 -1.18 -12.40
C LEU A 35 1.65 -0.47 -13.71
N VAL A 36 1.62 0.87 -13.71
CA VAL A 36 1.80 1.69 -14.93
C VAL A 36 3.27 1.91 -15.28
N THR A 37 4.15 2.03 -14.29
CA THR A 37 5.56 2.34 -14.56
C THR A 37 6.33 1.12 -15.05
N ASP A 38 7.10 1.29 -16.12
CA ASP A 38 8.11 0.31 -16.56
C ASP A 38 9.54 0.78 -16.22
N ASN A 39 9.68 1.93 -15.54
CA ASN A 39 10.98 2.47 -15.17
C ASN A 39 11.50 1.75 -13.90
N LEU A 40 12.55 0.95 -14.06
CA LEU A 40 13.18 0.20 -12.98
C LEU A 40 13.63 1.10 -11.81
N PHE A 41 14.14 2.31 -12.09
CA PHE A 41 14.56 3.23 -11.03
C PHE A 41 13.38 3.64 -10.12
N ILE A 42 12.22 3.90 -10.72
CA ILE A 42 10.99 4.22 -9.96
C ILE A 42 10.56 3.00 -9.14
N LEU A 43 10.55 1.79 -9.74
CA LEU A 43 10.17 0.56 -9.03
C LEU A 43 11.09 0.26 -7.84
N TYR A 44 12.41 0.39 -8.01
CA TYR A 44 13.37 0.22 -6.91
C TYR A 44 13.17 1.26 -5.81
N SER A 45 12.92 2.52 -6.18
CA SER A 45 12.68 3.59 -5.21
C SER A 45 11.43 3.32 -4.38
N ILE A 46 10.34 2.88 -5.03
CA ILE A 46 9.10 2.48 -4.33
C ILE A 46 9.35 1.29 -3.41
N GLY A 47 10.05 0.26 -3.88
CA GLY A 47 10.37 -0.91 -3.04
C GLY A 47 11.19 -0.56 -1.80
N ILE A 48 12.15 0.37 -1.91
CA ILE A 48 12.93 0.86 -0.75
C ILE A 48 12.03 1.62 0.22
N ILE A 49 11.15 2.50 -0.28
CA ILE A 49 10.21 3.24 0.56
C ILE A 49 9.27 2.27 1.29
N GLU A 50 8.73 1.27 0.60
CA GLU A 50 7.87 0.24 1.20
C GLU A 50 8.62 -0.58 2.27
N LEU A 51 9.89 -0.93 2.05
CA LEU A 51 10.72 -1.58 3.07
C LEU A 51 10.89 -0.72 4.32
N ILE A 52 11.09 0.60 4.16
CA ILE A 52 11.18 1.53 5.29
C ILE A 52 9.85 1.59 6.04
N ILE A 53 8.72 1.71 5.32
CA ILE A 53 7.39 1.74 5.92
C ILE A 53 7.08 0.43 6.66
N LEU A 54 7.48 -0.71 6.09
CA LEU A 54 7.35 -2.04 6.71
C LEU A 54 8.14 -2.10 8.02
N PHE A 55 9.39 -1.61 8.02
CA PHE A 55 10.23 -1.60 9.21
C PHE A 55 9.67 -0.68 10.31
N ILE A 56 9.16 0.50 9.94
CA ILE A 56 8.50 1.41 10.87
C ILE A 56 7.26 0.73 11.47
N ASN A 57 6.39 0.13 10.64
CA ASN A 57 5.20 -0.58 11.11
C ASN A 57 5.57 -1.74 12.06
N TYR A 58 6.58 -2.53 11.70
CA TYR A 58 7.06 -3.63 12.54
C TYR A 58 7.57 -3.14 13.90
N LYS A 59 8.33 -2.03 13.93
CA LYS A 59 8.92 -1.50 15.17
C LYS A 59 7.91 -0.80 16.06
N PHE A 60 7.00 -0.02 15.49
CA PHE A 60 6.01 0.77 16.25
C PHE A 60 4.69 0.01 16.46
N GLY A 61 4.53 -1.14 15.82
CA GLY A 61 3.38 -2.01 15.99
C GLY A 61 2.08 -1.46 15.41
N ASP A 62 2.11 -0.43 14.56
CA ASP A 62 0.95 0.07 13.82
C ASP A 62 1.35 1.08 12.72
N CYS A 63 0.42 1.35 11.79
CA CYS A 63 0.56 2.45 10.84
C CYS A 63 0.23 3.77 11.55
N PRO A 64 1.11 4.80 11.48
CA PRO A 64 0.85 6.10 12.08
C PRO A 64 -0.49 6.72 11.63
N VAL A 65 -0.88 6.49 10.37
CA VAL A 65 -2.16 6.99 9.84
C VAL A 65 -3.33 6.29 10.53
N SER A 66 -3.25 4.97 10.74
CA SER A 66 -4.30 4.22 11.46
C SER A 66 -4.44 4.61 12.92
N VAL A 67 -3.35 4.97 13.58
CA VAL A 67 -3.39 5.52 14.95
C VAL A 67 -4.13 6.86 15.00
N ILE A 68 -3.91 7.72 14.00
CA ILE A 68 -4.61 9.01 13.88
C ILE A 68 -6.09 8.80 13.56
N GLU A 69 -6.42 7.88 12.64
CA GLU A 69 -7.81 7.53 12.31
C GLU A 69 -8.57 7.05 13.54
N GLU A 70 -7.98 6.15 14.33
CA GLU A 70 -8.59 5.64 15.55
C GLU A 70 -8.79 6.75 16.59
N HIS A 71 -7.86 7.70 16.71
CA HIS A 71 -8.01 8.83 17.62
C HIS A 71 -9.27 9.66 17.33
N TYR A 72 -9.57 9.91 16.05
CA TYR A 72 -10.69 10.76 15.64
C TYR A 72 -12.01 9.99 15.43
N MET A 73 -11.96 8.75 14.94
CA MET A 73 -13.16 7.98 14.56
C MET A 73 -13.40 6.72 15.40
N LYS A 74 -12.49 6.38 16.33
CA LYS A 74 -12.50 5.11 17.11
C LYS A 74 -12.43 3.85 16.24
N THR A 75 -12.07 4.00 14.97
CA THR A 75 -11.89 2.94 13.99
C THR A 75 -10.88 3.41 12.96
N SER A 76 -10.15 2.48 12.35
CA SER A 76 -9.21 2.77 11.26
C SER A 76 -9.72 2.23 9.91
N PHE A 77 -9.14 2.72 8.82
CA PHE A 77 -9.40 2.15 7.50
C PHE A 77 -9.07 0.65 7.44
N VAL A 78 -8.01 0.21 8.14
CA VAL A 78 -7.62 -1.20 8.19
C VAL A 78 -8.68 -2.04 8.91
N ASP A 79 -9.24 -1.54 10.01
CA ASP A 79 -10.34 -2.20 10.72
C ASP A 79 -11.58 -2.34 9.83
N LEU A 80 -11.89 -1.28 9.08
CA LEU A 80 -13.02 -1.25 8.16
C LEU A 80 -12.84 -2.29 7.05
N VAL A 81 -11.67 -2.33 6.40
CA VAL A 81 -11.35 -3.33 5.36
C VAL A 81 -11.40 -4.74 5.93
N ASN A 82 -10.85 -4.97 7.12
CA ASN A 82 -10.88 -6.29 7.76
C ASN A 82 -12.32 -6.76 8.07
N ASN A 83 -13.27 -5.85 8.31
CA ASN A 83 -14.68 -6.23 8.47
C ASN A 83 -15.30 -6.76 7.16
N PHE A 84 -14.86 -6.26 6.00
CA PHE A 84 -15.34 -6.72 4.69
C PHE A 84 -14.57 -7.93 4.17
N THR A 85 -13.27 -7.98 4.42
CA THR A 85 -12.38 -9.08 4.05
C THR A 85 -11.66 -9.56 5.31
N PRO A 86 -12.32 -10.39 6.14
CA PRO A 86 -11.76 -10.81 7.42
C PRO A 86 -10.55 -11.68 7.21
N VAL A 87 -9.42 -11.20 7.71
CA VAL A 87 -8.16 -11.92 7.67
C VAL A 87 -7.72 -12.18 9.11
N ASN A 88 -7.82 -13.44 9.53
CA ASN A 88 -7.69 -13.82 10.93
C ASN A 88 -6.35 -14.52 11.17
N TYR A 89 -5.32 -13.72 11.46
CA TYR A 89 -3.94 -14.19 11.64
C TYR A 89 -3.59 -14.48 13.09
N SER A 90 -4.22 -13.77 14.03
CA SER A 90 -3.99 -13.93 15.45
C SER A 90 -5.31 -14.03 16.21
N LYS A 91 -5.29 -14.86 17.26
CA LYS A 91 -6.40 -14.96 18.22
C LYS A 91 -6.49 -13.70 19.09
N ASP A 92 -5.41 -12.91 19.16
CA ASP A 92 -5.39 -11.65 19.91
C ASP A 92 -5.86 -10.49 19.03
N LYS A 93 -7.04 -9.94 19.35
CA LYS A 93 -7.62 -8.79 18.65
C LYS A 93 -6.74 -7.54 18.71
N LYS A 94 -5.86 -7.41 19.71
CA LYS A 94 -4.94 -6.27 19.82
C LYS A 94 -3.77 -6.34 18.83
N LEU A 95 -3.38 -7.55 18.43
CA LEU A 95 -2.29 -7.76 17.46
C LEU A 95 -2.81 -7.88 16.02
N LEU A 96 -4.12 -8.03 15.85
CA LEU A 96 -4.74 -8.28 14.56
C LEU A 96 -4.54 -7.15 13.54
N ARG A 97 -4.82 -5.89 13.90
CA ARG A 97 -4.64 -4.74 12.97
C ARG A 97 -3.18 -4.54 12.53
N PRO A 98 -2.20 -4.54 13.46
CA PRO A 98 -0.79 -4.43 13.09
C PRO A 98 -0.32 -5.52 12.13
N GLU A 99 -0.71 -6.77 12.38
CA GLU A 99 -0.38 -7.92 11.52
C GLU A 99 -0.99 -7.78 10.13
N ILE A 100 -2.26 -7.39 10.05
CA ILE A 100 -2.94 -7.12 8.76
C ILE A 100 -2.19 -6.04 8.00
N THR A 101 -1.89 -4.92 8.63
CA THR A 101 -1.18 -3.79 8.01
C THR A 101 0.19 -4.22 7.47
N LEU A 102 0.95 -4.96 8.28
CA LEU A 102 2.25 -5.49 7.89
C LEU A 102 2.14 -6.37 6.64
N GLN A 103 1.11 -7.22 6.58
CA GLN A 103 0.89 -8.07 5.42
C GLN A 103 0.49 -7.30 4.17
N TRP A 104 -0.35 -6.28 4.27
CA TRP A 104 -0.68 -5.44 3.10
C TRP A 104 0.56 -4.77 2.54
N ILE A 105 1.44 -4.24 3.39
CA ILE A 105 2.72 -3.66 2.97
C ILE A 105 3.62 -4.74 2.35
N PHE A 106 3.68 -5.93 2.95
CA PHE A 106 4.45 -7.04 2.40
C PHE A 106 3.95 -7.47 1.01
N MET A 107 2.63 -7.52 0.80
CA MET A 107 2.02 -7.84 -0.49
C MET A 107 2.34 -6.80 -1.57
N LEU A 108 2.39 -5.50 -1.22
CA LEU A 108 2.87 -4.45 -2.13
C LEU A 108 4.33 -4.69 -2.54
N LEU A 109 5.18 -5.07 -1.58
CA LEU A 109 6.58 -5.35 -1.82
C LEU A 109 6.77 -6.53 -2.80
N VAL A 110 5.98 -7.59 -2.63
CA VAL A 110 5.93 -8.72 -3.57
C VAL A 110 5.45 -8.25 -4.95
N LEU A 111 4.46 -7.36 -5.02
CA LEU A 111 3.99 -6.79 -6.28
C LEU A 111 5.08 -5.99 -7.00
N VAL A 112 5.86 -5.18 -6.28
CA VAL A 112 7.03 -4.46 -6.82
C VAL A 112 8.04 -5.44 -7.40
N LEU A 113 8.42 -6.49 -6.64
CA LEU A 113 9.37 -7.51 -7.10
C LEU A 113 8.86 -8.23 -8.36
N PHE A 114 7.59 -8.60 -8.38
CA PHE A 114 6.97 -9.25 -9.54
C PHE A 114 6.95 -8.34 -10.76
N LYS A 115 6.61 -7.06 -10.59
CA LYS A 115 6.65 -6.06 -11.67
C LYS A 115 8.06 -5.87 -12.21
N ILE A 116 9.07 -5.81 -11.34
CA ILE A 116 10.49 -5.75 -11.74
C ILE A 116 10.85 -6.96 -12.61
N LEU A 117 10.50 -8.18 -12.19
CA LEU A 117 10.74 -9.40 -12.97
C LEU A 117 10.08 -9.33 -14.36
N ILE A 118 8.83 -8.86 -14.44
CA ILE A 118 8.12 -8.68 -15.73
C ILE A 118 8.87 -7.70 -16.63
N VAL A 119 9.30 -6.55 -16.10
CA VAL A 119 10.04 -5.54 -16.86
C VAL A 119 11.37 -6.12 -17.37
N PHE A 120 12.10 -6.85 -16.53
CA PHE A 120 13.33 -7.53 -16.95
C PHE A 120 13.08 -8.55 -18.06
N MET A 121 12.06 -9.40 -17.92
CA MET A 121 11.71 -10.36 -18.97
C MET A 121 11.39 -9.64 -20.29
N LYS A 122 10.59 -8.56 -20.24
CA LYS A 122 10.26 -7.74 -21.42
C LYS A 122 11.52 -7.19 -22.10
N MET A 123 12.50 -6.69 -21.33
CA MET A 123 13.78 -6.21 -21.86
C MET A 123 14.58 -7.33 -22.54
N ILE A 124 14.70 -8.50 -21.90
CA ILE A 124 15.43 -9.65 -22.44
C ILE A 124 14.80 -10.12 -23.76
N PHE A 125 13.47 -10.30 -23.79
CA PHE A 125 12.76 -10.71 -25.01
C PHE A 125 12.88 -9.68 -26.14
N SER A 126 12.86 -8.39 -25.84
CA SER A 126 13.06 -7.34 -26.85
C SER A 126 14.47 -7.38 -27.45
N ASN A 127 15.49 -7.59 -26.60
CA ASN A 127 16.88 -7.64 -27.05
C ASN A 127 17.19 -8.89 -27.89
N MET A 128 16.60 -10.04 -27.55
CA MET A 128 16.74 -11.27 -28.35
C MET A 128 16.15 -11.09 -29.75
N LYS A 129 14.93 -10.54 -29.87
CA LYS A 129 14.31 -10.24 -31.18
C LYS A 129 15.16 -9.30 -32.04
N LEU A 130 15.78 -8.29 -31.43
CA LEU A 130 16.64 -7.35 -32.14
C LEU A 130 17.91 -8.05 -32.68
N SER A 131 18.55 -8.89 -31.87
CA SER A 131 19.71 -9.69 -32.28
C SER A 131 19.40 -10.58 -33.49
N ASP A 132 18.24 -11.23 -33.49
CA ASP A 132 17.82 -12.10 -34.60
C ASP A 132 17.56 -11.30 -35.88
N ASN A 133 16.95 -10.11 -35.77
CA ASN A 133 16.72 -9.22 -36.92
C ASN A 133 18.02 -8.70 -37.54
N ILE A 134 19.03 -8.36 -36.72
CA ILE A 134 20.35 -7.92 -37.20
C ILE A 134 21.04 -9.04 -37.98
N LYS A 135 21.00 -10.29 -37.50
CA LYS A 135 21.61 -11.44 -38.19
C LYS A 135 21.02 -11.71 -39.58
N ILE A 136 19.75 -11.38 -39.81
CA ILE A 136 19.09 -11.53 -41.12
C ILE A 136 19.56 -10.46 -42.11
N ILE A 137 19.82 -9.23 -41.66
CA ILE A 137 20.25 -8.12 -42.53
C ILE A 137 21.69 -8.31 -43.03
N PHE A 138 22.56 -8.93 -42.22
CA PHE A 138 23.97 -9.15 -42.55
C PHE A 138 24.26 -10.50 -43.21
N LYS A 139 23.23 -11.18 -43.74
CA LYS A 139 23.35 -12.45 -44.46
C LYS A 139 22.85 -12.31 -45.89
#